data_AF-A0A1V5Q423-F1
#
_entry.id   AF-A0A1V5Q423-F1
#
_cell.length_a   1.000
_cell.length_b   1.000
_cell.length_c   1.000
_cell.angle_alpha   90.00
_cell.angle_beta   90.00
_cell.angle_gamma   90.00
#
_symmetry.space_group_name_H-M   'P 1'
#
loop_
_entity.id
_entity.type
_entity.pdbx_description
1 polymer ?
#
loop_
_entity_poly.entity_id
_entity_poly.type
_entity_poly.pdbx_seq_one_letter_code
_entity_poly.pdbx_strand_id
1 'polypeptide(L)'
;MRDSIIMNDTVIGDGAKINKTIIAENACVGNGVVTGVGEEVDNETDPNIYNHGLVCIGEKTTVPDNVSIGKNSVIYGKTEPSDYPGGKLASGRTLIKEGEKA
;
A
#
# COMPACT_ATOMS: atom_id res chain seq x y z
N MET A 1 -12.34 7.82 0.40
CA MET A 1 -11.16 7.93 -0.50
C MET A 1 -10.87 9.41 -0.72
N ARG A 2 -9.59 9.83 -0.74
CA ARG A 2 -9.17 11.21 -0.98
C ARG A 2 -7.82 11.24 -1.69
N ASP A 3 -7.67 12.05 -2.73
CA ASP A 3 -6.39 12.28 -3.44
C ASP A 3 -5.73 10.98 -3.94
N SER A 4 -6.54 10.03 -4.40
CA SER A 4 -6.10 8.67 -4.75
C SER A 4 -6.46 8.30 -6.18
N ILE A 5 -5.63 7.46 -6.80
CA ILE A 5 -5.86 6.84 -8.10
C ILE A 5 -6.10 5.36 -7.87
N ILE A 6 -7.19 4.84 -8.45
CA ILE A 6 -7.56 3.42 -8.38
C ILE A 6 -7.69 2.96 -9.83
N MET A 7 -6.90 1.95 -10.20
CA MET A 7 -6.94 1.38 -11.55
C MET A 7 -8.03 0.32 -11.68
N ASN A 8 -8.15 -0.27 -12.87
CA ASN A 8 -9.21 -1.23 -13.18
C ASN A 8 -9.07 -2.53 -12.38
N ASP A 9 -10.21 -3.17 -12.16
CA ASP A 9 -10.31 -4.48 -11.49
C ASP A 9 -9.69 -4.52 -10.08
N THR A 10 -9.59 -3.36 -9.42
CA THR A 10 -9.22 -3.28 -8.01
C THR A 10 -10.41 -3.57 -7.10
N VAL A 11 -10.20 -4.38 -6.07
CA VAL A 11 -11.16 -4.60 -4.98
C VAL A 11 -10.71 -3.81 -3.75
N ILE A 12 -11.64 -3.09 -3.12
CA ILE A 12 -11.38 -2.36 -1.87
C ILE A 12 -12.40 -2.80 -0.84
N GLY A 13 -11.91 -3.35 0.27
CA GLY A 13 -12.71 -3.85 1.37
C GLY A 13 -13.42 -2.77 2.16
N ASP A 14 -14.39 -3.20 2.96
CA ASP A 14 -15.25 -2.31 3.72
C ASP A 14 -14.48 -1.52 4.78
N GLY A 15 -14.85 -0.25 4.94
CA GLY A 15 -14.23 0.64 5.94
C GLY A 15 -12.80 1.07 5.60
N ALA A 16 -12.27 0.72 4.42
CA ALA A 16 -10.94 1.16 3.99
C ALA A 16 -10.87 2.68 3.80
N LYS A 17 -9.82 3.30 4.34
CA LYS A 17 -9.53 4.73 4.28
C LYS A 17 -8.31 4.96 3.40
N ILE A 18 -8.57 5.17 2.12
CA ILE A 18 -7.52 5.41 1.13
C ILE A 18 -7.24 6.92 1.02
N ASN A 19 -5.99 7.33 1.26
CA ASN A 19 -5.50 8.70 1.15
C ASN A 19 -4.15 8.77 0.42
N LYS A 20 -4.00 9.66 -0.58
CA LYS A 20 -2.75 9.85 -1.33
C LYS A 20 -2.13 8.53 -1.79
N THR A 21 -2.93 7.71 -2.46
CA THR A 21 -2.54 6.34 -2.81
C THR A 21 -2.80 6.07 -4.28
N ILE A 22 -1.85 5.45 -4.94
CA ILE A 22 -2.02 4.86 -6.27
C ILE A 22 -2.17 3.36 -6.07
N ILE A 23 -3.29 2.81 -6.53
CA ILE A 23 -3.58 1.38 -6.51
C ILE A 23 -3.65 0.91 -7.95
N ALA A 24 -2.73 0.03 -8.35
CA ALA A 24 -2.64 -0.49 -9.70
C ALA A 24 -3.64 -1.63 -9.96
N GLU A 25 -3.68 -2.08 -11.22
CA GLU A 25 -4.71 -2.99 -11.71
C GLU A 25 -4.75 -4.33 -10.97
N ASN A 26 -5.94 -4.92 -10.87
CA ASN A 26 -6.14 -6.25 -10.27
C ASN A 26 -5.66 -6.37 -8.81
N ALA A 27 -5.48 -5.25 -8.10
CA ALA A 27 -5.10 -5.26 -6.68
C ALA A 27 -6.31 -5.51 -5.76
N CYS A 28 -6.06 -6.15 -4.63
CA CYS A 28 -7.05 -6.42 -3.59
C CYS A 28 -6.62 -5.76 -2.29
N VAL A 29 -7.38 -4.76 -1.84
CA VAL A 29 -7.19 -4.10 -0.55
C VAL A 29 -8.21 -4.64 0.44
N GLY A 30 -7.74 -5.17 1.57
CA GLY A 30 -8.58 -5.73 2.62
C GLY A 30 -9.48 -4.72 3.35
N ASN A 31 -10.30 -5.24 4.26
CA ASN A 31 -11.22 -4.46 5.08
C ASN A 31 -10.47 -3.61 6.10
N GLY A 32 -10.96 -2.40 6.37
CA GLY A 32 -10.40 -1.52 7.41
C GLY A 32 -8.97 -1.03 7.15
N VAL A 33 -8.44 -1.21 5.94
CA VAL A 33 -7.09 -0.75 5.56
C VAL A 33 -7.02 0.77 5.56
N VAL A 34 -5.96 1.34 6.11
CA VAL A 34 -5.76 2.80 6.13
C VAL A 34 -4.42 3.13 5.45
N THR A 35 -4.44 3.96 4.43
CA THR A 35 -3.21 4.37 3.72
C THR A 35 -2.87 5.83 3.96
N GLY A 36 -1.60 6.18 3.76
CA GLY A 36 -1.09 7.54 3.92
C GLY A 36 -0.98 7.98 5.39
N VAL A 37 -0.76 7.05 6.32
CA VAL A 37 -0.64 7.37 7.75
C VAL A 37 0.77 7.85 8.12
N GLY A 38 0.88 8.54 9.26
CA GLY A 38 2.17 8.96 9.81
C GLY A 38 2.82 10.13 9.07
N GLU A 39 4.10 10.33 9.36
CA GLU A 39 4.93 11.40 8.80
C GLU A 39 5.55 10.98 7.46
N GLU A 40 5.94 11.95 6.64
CA GLU A 40 6.70 11.68 5.43
C GLU A 40 8.13 11.30 5.80
N VAL A 41 8.56 10.14 5.35
CA VAL A 41 9.91 9.59 5.52
C VAL A 41 10.40 9.16 4.16
N ASP A 42 11.68 9.41 3.85
CA ASP A 42 12.25 8.99 2.57
C ASP A 42 12.12 7.48 2.38
N ASN A 43 11.71 7.08 1.18
CA ASN A 43 11.58 5.67 0.85
C ASN A 43 12.95 4.99 0.80
N GLU A 44 13.05 3.77 1.34
CA GLU A 44 14.30 3.02 1.44
C GLU A 44 14.82 2.45 0.11
N THR A 45 13.97 2.37 -0.92
CA THR A 45 14.31 1.81 -2.24
C THR A 45 14.46 2.90 -3.29
N ASP A 46 13.46 3.77 -3.42
CA ASP A 46 13.51 4.89 -4.36
C ASP A 46 12.81 6.13 -3.79
N PRO A 47 13.54 6.98 -3.04
CA PRO A 47 12.98 8.18 -2.42
C PRO A 47 12.60 9.27 -3.43
N ASN A 48 13.05 9.17 -4.69
CA ASN A 48 12.68 10.13 -5.73
C ASN A 48 11.35 9.77 -6.41
N ILE A 49 10.95 8.50 -6.35
CA ILE A 49 9.66 8.02 -6.88
C ILE A 49 8.60 7.98 -5.77
N TYR A 50 8.93 7.42 -4.62
CA TYR A 50 7.99 7.24 -3.51
C TYR A 50 8.17 8.35 -2.48
N ASN A 51 7.58 9.52 -2.77
CA ASN A 51 7.68 10.73 -1.94
C ASN A 51 6.36 11.51 -1.87
N HIS A 52 6.39 12.70 -1.25
CA HIS A 52 5.25 13.62 -1.15
C HIS A 52 3.98 13.06 -0.49
N GLY A 53 4.16 12.06 0.38
CA GLY A 53 3.09 11.39 1.09
C GLY A 53 2.43 10.27 0.28
N LEU A 54 2.97 9.91 -0.88
CA LEU A 54 2.38 8.95 -1.80
C LEU A 54 2.56 7.52 -1.31
N VAL A 55 1.48 6.74 -1.35
CA VAL A 55 1.52 5.28 -1.17
C VAL A 55 1.29 4.60 -2.51
N CYS A 56 2.12 3.61 -2.84
CA CYS A 56 2.00 2.86 -4.09
C CYS A 56 1.66 1.39 -3.80
N ILE A 57 0.55 0.90 -4.35
CA ILE A 57 0.14 -0.50 -4.32
C ILE A 57 0.22 -1.02 -5.76
N GLY A 58 1.11 -1.99 -5.97
CA GLY A 58 1.40 -2.57 -7.28
C GLY A 58 0.25 -3.39 -7.88
N GLU A 59 0.40 -3.78 -9.13
CA GLU A 59 -0.60 -4.62 -9.80
C GLU A 59 -0.68 -6.00 -9.12
N LYS A 60 -1.85 -6.64 -9.17
CA LYS A 60 -2.09 -7.98 -8.58
C LYS A 60 -1.68 -8.11 -7.11
N THR A 61 -1.52 -6.98 -6.43
CA THR A 61 -1.06 -6.92 -5.04
C THR A 61 -2.23 -7.17 -4.11
N THR A 62 -2.03 -7.99 -3.09
CA THR A 62 -3.03 -8.22 -2.05
C THR A 62 -2.54 -7.61 -0.75
N VAL A 63 -3.34 -6.72 -0.16
CA VAL A 63 -3.12 -6.12 1.16
C VAL A 63 -4.14 -6.73 2.13
N PRO A 64 -3.70 -7.32 3.25
CA PRO A 64 -4.60 -7.97 4.21
C PRO A 64 -5.47 -6.97 4.99
N ASP A 65 -6.47 -7.48 5.67
CA ASP A 65 -7.39 -6.68 6.49
C ASP A 65 -6.69 -5.98 7.68
N ASN A 66 -7.26 -4.85 8.09
CA ASN A 66 -6.91 -4.08 9.29
C ASN A 66 -5.45 -3.60 9.37
N VAL A 67 -4.80 -3.38 8.21
CA VAL A 67 -3.44 -2.82 8.18
C VAL A 67 -3.42 -1.32 7.94
N SER A 68 -2.41 -0.66 8.50
CA SER A 68 -2.12 0.75 8.26
C SER A 68 -0.82 0.90 7.47
N ILE A 69 -0.85 1.66 6.38
CA ILE A 69 0.29 1.89 5.49
C ILE A 69 0.75 3.33 5.60
N GLY A 70 2.01 3.49 5.99
CA GLY A 70 2.68 4.78 6.10
C GLY A 70 2.86 5.50 4.77
N LYS A 71 3.08 6.81 4.83
CA LYS A 71 3.41 7.64 3.68
C LYS A 71 4.71 7.20 3.01
N ASN A 72 4.86 7.45 1.71
CA ASN A 72 6.08 7.14 0.94
C ASN A 72 6.42 5.64 0.91
N SER A 73 5.43 4.79 1.10
CA SER A 73 5.61 3.33 1.12
C SER A 73 5.14 2.70 -0.18
N VAL A 74 5.79 1.61 -0.56
CA VAL A 74 5.44 0.82 -1.74
C VAL A 74 5.17 -0.62 -1.34
N ILE A 75 4.10 -1.20 -1.88
CA ILE A 75 3.72 -2.60 -1.69
C ILE A 75 3.58 -3.27 -3.05
N TYR A 76 4.20 -4.44 -3.21
CA TYR A 76 4.07 -5.26 -4.40
C TYR A 76 4.01 -6.75 -4.04
N GLY A 77 3.02 -7.45 -4.62
CA GLY A 77 2.83 -8.89 -4.47
C GLY A 77 1.75 -9.27 -3.45
N LYS A 78 1.61 -10.57 -3.18
CA LYS A 78 0.61 -11.08 -2.23
C LYS A 78 1.14 -10.96 -0.80
N THR A 79 0.74 -9.91 -0.10
CA THR A 79 1.14 -9.68 1.30
C THR A 79 0.18 -10.33 2.29
N GLU A 80 0.71 -10.67 3.46
CA GLU A 80 0.03 -11.38 4.53
C GLU A 80 0.10 -10.57 5.82
N PRO A 81 -0.79 -10.80 6.81
CA PRO A 81 -0.77 -10.05 8.07
C PRO A 81 0.58 -10.10 8.81
N SER A 82 1.35 -11.17 8.64
CA SER A 82 2.70 -11.35 9.19
C SER A 82 3.73 -10.35 8.64
N ASP A 83 3.50 -9.81 7.44
CA ASP A 83 4.36 -8.79 6.81
C ASP A 83 4.18 -7.40 7.44
N TYR A 84 3.13 -7.22 8.25
CA TYR A 84 2.78 -5.98 8.92
C TYR A 84 2.83 -6.18 10.44
N PRO A 85 4.02 -6.23 11.07
CA PRO A 85 4.14 -6.36 12.53
C PRO A 85 3.31 -5.29 13.26
N GLY A 86 2.34 -5.73 14.06
CA GLY A 86 1.40 -4.84 14.75
C GLY A 86 0.33 -4.20 13.85
N GLY A 87 0.08 -4.76 12.67
CA GLY A 87 -0.87 -4.27 11.68
C GLY A 87 -0.41 -2.99 10.98
N LYS A 88 0.90 -2.72 10.91
CA LYS A 88 1.44 -1.47 10.38
C LYS A 88 2.63 -1.70 9.46
N LEU A 89 2.64 -0.98 8.34
CA LEU A 89 3.81 -0.72 7.51
C LEU A 89 4.24 0.72 7.76
N ALA A 90 5.44 0.93 8.28
CA ALA A 90 5.95 2.27 8.58
C ALA A 90 6.13 3.10 7.29
N SER A 91 6.21 4.43 7.44
CA SER A 91 6.50 5.34 6.33
C SER A 91 7.86 5.07 5.72
N GLY A 92 7.99 5.29 4.41
CA GLY A 92 9.24 5.10 3.66
C GLY A 92 9.63 3.62 3.46
N ARG A 93 8.74 2.68 3.80
CA ARG A 93 9.05 1.24 3.71
C ARG A 93 8.69 0.66 2.35
N THR A 94 9.48 -0.31 1.95
CA THR A 94 9.25 -1.11 0.76
C THR A 94 8.89 -2.53 1.16
N LEU A 95 7.70 -2.98 0.76
CA LEU A 95 7.24 -4.35 0.96
C LEU A 95 6.99 -5.01 -0.39
N ILE A 96 8.05 -5.62 -0.94
CA ILE A 96 8.00 -6.34 -2.21
C ILE A 96 8.19 -7.82 -1.92
N LYS A 97 7.14 -8.63 -2.12
CA LYS A 97 7.22 -10.09 -2.02
C LYS A 97 7.60 -10.67 -3.38
N GLU A 98 8.80 -11.25 -3.45
CA GLU A 98 9.22 -12.06 -4.61
C GLU A 98 8.37 -13.33 -4.67
N GLY A 99 7.45 -13.39 -5.64
CA GLY A 99 6.55 -14.56 -5.77
C GLY A 99 5.77 -14.62 -7.07
N GLU A 100 5.54 -13.50 -7.76
CA GLU A 100 4.90 -13.49 -9.07
C GLU A 100 5.80 -12.75 -10.06
N LYS A 101 6.82 -13.47 -10.56
CA LYS A 101 7.23 -13.26 -11.95
C LYS A 101 6.03 -13.68 -12.79
N ALA A 102 5.53 -12.74 -13.60
CA ALA A 102 4.58 -13.02 -14.66
C ALA A 102 5.08 -14.15 -15.58
#